data_AF-A0A972HC48-F1
#
_entry.id   AF-A0A972HC48-F1
#
_cell.length_a   1.000
_cell.length_b   1.000
_cell.length_c   1.000
_cell.angle_alpha   90.00
_cell.angle_beta   90.00
_cell.angle_gamma   90.00
#
_symmetry.space_group_name_H-M   'P 1'
#
loop_
_entity.id
_entity.type
_entity.pdbx_description
1 polymer ?
#
loop_
_entity_poly.entity_id
_entity_poly.type
_entity_poly.pdbx_seq_one_letter_code
_entity_poly.pdbx_strand_id
1 'polypeptide(L)'
;DHVFQVGENFTIEGIPVEIIGRSGEGFVVAIGDPATSGLRFYDTAGSMFLNAIEWLATEGITAGCNPPANNLFCPTDNVTRGQMAAFLVRALGLTDPGPGDLFIDDDNSVFASAIDKLATAGITAGCNPPVNDRYCPDENVTRGQMAAFLVRALGLTDPGAGNLFIDDDNSVFASSIDKLATAGITRGCNPPTASAQTTG
;
A
#
# COMPACT_ATOMS: atom_id res chain seq x y z
N ASP A 1 3.05 -46.14 16.74
CA ASP A 1 4.33 -45.43 16.92
C ASP A 1 4.59 -44.55 15.71
N HIS A 2 4.49 -43.25 15.90
CA HIS A 2 4.88 -42.27 14.89
C HIS A 2 6.36 -41.93 15.09
N VAL A 3 7.15 -41.99 14.02
CA VAL A 3 8.58 -41.68 14.06
C VAL A 3 8.81 -40.37 13.32
N PHE A 4 9.15 -39.35 14.08
CA PHE A 4 9.40 -38.01 13.54
C PHE A 4 10.57 -37.97 12.55
N GLN A 5 10.44 -37.15 11.50
CA GLN A 5 11.45 -36.98 10.45
C GLN A 5 11.94 -35.52 10.35
N VAL A 6 13.15 -35.32 9.82
CA VAL A 6 13.64 -33.98 9.48
C VAL A 6 12.80 -33.42 8.32
N GLY A 7 12.40 -32.15 8.42
CA GLY A 7 11.44 -31.49 7.53
C GLY A 7 9.97 -31.70 7.92
N GLU A 8 9.70 -32.43 9.00
CA GLU A 8 8.34 -32.61 9.50
C GLU A 8 7.86 -31.38 10.28
N ASN A 9 6.63 -30.96 10.02
CA ASN A 9 5.97 -29.81 10.65
C ASN A 9 4.76 -30.28 11.45
N PHE A 10 4.61 -29.79 12.68
CA PHE A 10 3.46 -30.04 13.54
C PHE A 10 3.19 -28.85 14.47
N THR A 11 2.13 -28.94 15.27
CA THR A 11 1.81 -27.91 16.27
C THR A 11 1.80 -28.51 17.67
N ILE A 12 2.32 -27.76 18.64
CA ILE A 12 2.19 -28.04 20.08
C ILE A 12 1.44 -26.88 20.69
N GLU A 13 0.22 -27.10 21.19
CA GLU A 13 -0.62 -26.04 21.78
C GLU A 13 -0.80 -24.81 20.85
N GLY A 14 -0.85 -25.04 19.53
CA GLY A 14 -0.95 -23.98 18.52
C GLY A 14 0.38 -23.34 18.11
N ILE A 15 1.49 -23.70 18.75
CA ILE A 15 2.84 -23.25 18.40
C ILE A 15 3.36 -24.12 17.24
N PRO A 16 3.70 -23.53 16.08
CA PRO A 16 4.27 -24.29 14.97
C PRO A 16 5.69 -24.75 15.32
N VAL A 17 5.98 -26.02 15.04
CA VAL A 17 7.28 -26.66 15.27
C VAL A 17 7.72 -27.37 13.99
N GLU A 18 8.94 -27.07 13.54
CA GLU A 18 9.60 -27.76 12.42
C GLU A 18 10.82 -28.52 12.93
N ILE A 19 10.98 -29.77 12.52
CA ILE A 19 12.21 -30.54 12.78
C ILE A 19 13.26 -30.19 11.75
N ILE A 20 14.25 -29.38 12.13
CA ILE A 20 15.29 -28.89 11.22
C ILE A 20 16.54 -29.78 11.20
N GLY A 21 16.67 -30.73 12.13
CA GLY A 21 17.81 -31.63 12.14
C GLY A 21 17.81 -32.65 13.27
N ARG A 22 18.90 -33.42 13.34
CA ARG A 22 19.19 -34.36 14.43
C ARG A 22 20.50 -33.98 15.11
N SER A 23 20.55 -34.16 16.42
CA SER A 23 21.76 -34.09 17.23
C SER A 23 22.08 -35.48 17.79
N GLY A 24 23.21 -35.61 18.51
CA GLY A 24 23.53 -36.87 19.21
C GLY A 24 22.55 -37.23 20.33
N GLU A 25 21.74 -36.27 20.78
CA GLU A 25 20.83 -36.43 21.93
C GLU A 25 19.34 -36.32 21.54
N GLY A 26 19.02 -36.05 20.27
CA GLY A 26 17.62 -35.94 19.83
C GLY A 26 17.41 -35.17 18.54
N PHE A 27 16.27 -34.48 18.45
CA PHE A 27 15.92 -33.59 17.34
C PHE A 27 16.27 -32.14 17.65
N VAL A 28 16.72 -31.41 16.64
CA VAL A 28 16.81 -29.95 16.66
C VAL A 28 15.55 -29.42 16.00
N VAL A 29 14.84 -28.52 16.68
CA VAL A 29 13.58 -27.97 16.21
C VAL A 29 13.66 -26.45 16.06
N ALA A 30 12.99 -25.92 15.04
CA ALA A 30 12.62 -24.52 14.97
C ALA A 30 11.24 -24.36 15.60
N ILE A 31 11.12 -23.46 16.57
CA ILE A 31 9.85 -23.10 17.20
C ILE A 31 9.42 -21.78 16.59
N GLY A 32 8.30 -21.79 15.86
CA GLY A 32 7.75 -20.58 15.28
C GLY A 32 6.87 -19.82 16.27
N ASP A 33 6.60 -18.55 15.97
CA ASP A 33 5.74 -17.71 16.80
C ASP A 33 4.26 -17.95 16.41
N PRO A 34 3.39 -18.45 17.32
CA PRO A 34 1.97 -18.63 17.04
C PRO A 34 1.28 -17.34 16.59
N ALA A 35 1.76 -16.17 17.02
CA ALA A 35 1.20 -14.87 16.61
C ALA A 35 1.44 -14.54 15.13
N THR A 36 2.42 -15.19 14.49
CA THR A 36 2.75 -15.00 13.06
C THR A 36 2.34 -16.18 12.19
N SER A 37 1.80 -17.26 12.80
CA SER A 37 1.42 -18.47 12.09
C SER A 37 0.33 -18.20 11.04
N GLY A 38 0.61 -18.53 9.78
CA GLY A 38 -0.32 -18.34 8.67
C GLY A 38 -0.37 -16.92 8.10
N LEU A 39 0.38 -15.97 8.67
CA LEU A 39 0.51 -14.63 8.08
C LEU A 39 1.42 -14.69 6.86
N ARG A 40 1.08 -13.91 5.83
CA ARG A 40 1.97 -13.70 4.69
C ARG A 40 3.14 -12.80 5.08
N PHE A 41 2.85 -11.78 5.90
CA PHE A 41 3.84 -10.81 6.37
C PHE A 41 3.95 -10.86 7.89
N TYR A 42 5.04 -11.44 8.41
CA TYR A 42 5.16 -11.67 9.85
C TYR A 42 5.39 -10.39 10.66
N ASP A 43 5.93 -9.33 10.04
CA ASP A 43 6.11 -8.00 10.64
C ASP A 43 4.79 -7.20 10.77
N THR A 44 3.66 -7.81 10.44
CA THR A 44 2.33 -7.22 10.61
C THR A 44 1.55 -7.81 11.78
N ALA A 45 2.13 -8.80 12.48
CA ALA A 45 1.51 -9.41 13.65
C ALA A 45 1.16 -8.34 14.70
N GLY A 46 -0.09 -8.34 15.16
CA GLY A 46 -0.62 -7.35 16.10
C GLY A 46 -0.97 -5.98 15.50
N SER A 47 -0.78 -5.75 14.20
CA SER A 47 -1.21 -4.52 13.52
C SER A 47 -2.73 -4.43 13.47
N MET A 48 -3.28 -3.25 13.79
CA MET A 48 -4.72 -2.97 13.56
C MET A 48 -5.11 -3.03 12.07
N PHE A 49 -4.12 -2.95 11.17
CA PHE A 49 -4.32 -3.04 9.72
C PHE A 49 -4.10 -4.44 9.16
N LEU A 50 -3.87 -5.46 10.00
CA LEU A 50 -3.53 -6.82 9.59
C LEU A 50 -4.45 -7.35 8.48
N ASN A 51 -5.76 -7.32 8.71
CA ASN A 51 -6.74 -7.83 7.75
C ASN A 51 -6.72 -7.07 6.40
N ALA A 52 -6.51 -5.75 6.44
CA ALA A 52 -6.44 -4.94 5.23
C ALA A 52 -5.16 -5.24 4.43
N ILE A 53 -4.05 -5.44 5.13
CA ILE A 53 -2.76 -5.78 4.53
C ILE A 53 -2.82 -7.18 3.89
N GLU A 54 -3.36 -8.18 4.60
CA GLU A 54 -3.52 -9.54 4.07
C GLU A 54 -4.48 -9.57 2.88
N TRP A 55 -5.54 -8.76 2.90
CA TRP A 55 -6.43 -8.59 1.75
C TRP A 55 -5.70 -7.99 0.54
N LEU A 56 -4.94 -6.89 0.72
CA LEU A 56 -4.15 -6.29 -0.36
C LEU A 56 -3.19 -7.31 -1.00
N ALA A 57 -2.60 -8.17 -0.19
CA ALA A 57 -1.68 -9.18 -0.67
C ALA A 57 -2.40 -10.33 -1.39
N THR A 58 -3.57 -10.73 -0.90
CA THR A 58 -4.42 -11.76 -1.53
C THR A 58 -4.91 -11.31 -2.90
N GLU A 59 -5.28 -10.04 -3.04
CA GLU A 59 -5.63 -9.42 -4.33
C GLU A 59 -4.40 -9.13 -5.22
N GLY A 60 -3.19 -9.45 -4.76
CA GLY A 60 -1.96 -9.22 -5.49
C GLY A 60 -1.58 -7.75 -5.67
N ILE A 61 -2.18 -6.84 -4.90
CA ILE A 61 -1.90 -5.40 -4.96
C ILE A 61 -0.50 -5.10 -4.40
N THR A 62 -0.15 -5.73 -3.28
CA THR A 62 1.18 -5.65 -2.66
C THR A 62 1.89 -6.99 -2.70
N ALA A 63 3.21 -6.96 -2.88
CA ALA A 63 4.09 -8.13 -2.81
C ALA A 63 5.01 -8.11 -1.57
N GLY A 64 4.95 -7.06 -0.74
CA GLY A 64 5.92 -6.85 0.33
C GLY A 64 7.18 -6.12 -0.11
N CYS A 65 8.15 -6.01 0.80
CA CYS A 65 9.31 -5.12 0.66
C CYS A 65 10.67 -5.84 0.56
N ASN A 66 10.74 -7.16 0.76
CA ASN A 66 12.01 -7.89 0.85
C ASN A 66 12.17 -9.01 -0.20
N PRO A 67 12.30 -8.67 -1.49
CA PRO A 67 12.52 -9.68 -2.52
C PRO A 67 13.86 -10.42 -2.31
N PRO A 68 13.96 -11.70 -2.69
CA PRO A 68 12.89 -12.51 -3.29
C PRO A 68 11.94 -13.15 -2.28
N ALA A 69 12.20 -13.00 -0.97
CA ALA A 69 11.44 -13.68 0.08
C ALA A 69 10.00 -13.16 0.21
N ASN A 70 9.79 -11.84 0.08
CA ASN A 70 8.46 -11.21 0.02
C ASN A 70 7.55 -11.63 1.19
N ASN A 71 8.13 -11.71 2.38
CA ASN A 71 7.48 -12.09 3.64
C ASN A 71 7.52 -10.99 4.71
N LEU A 72 7.94 -9.77 4.32
CA LEU A 72 7.82 -8.53 5.09
C LEU A 72 6.93 -7.53 4.34
N PHE A 73 6.07 -6.83 5.08
CA PHE A 73 5.26 -5.73 4.54
C PHE A 73 5.94 -4.37 4.68
N CYS A 74 6.80 -4.18 5.69
CA CYS A 74 7.43 -2.92 6.07
C CYS A 74 6.42 -1.79 6.36
N PRO A 75 5.52 -1.94 7.37
CA PRO A 75 4.39 -1.01 7.59
C PRO A 75 4.78 0.43 7.94
N THR A 76 6.03 0.66 8.36
CA THR A 76 6.55 1.99 8.73
C THR A 76 7.31 2.68 7.61
N ASP A 77 7.59 1.98 6.52
CA ASP A 77 8.38 2.52 5.42
C ASP A 77 7.50 3.44 4.57
N ASN A 78 8.12 4.51 4.06
CA ASN A 78 7.44 5.37 3.11
C ASN A 78 7.30 4.67 1.76
N VAL A 79 6.18 4.93 1.08
CA VAL A 79 5.92 4.41 -0.26
C VAL A 79 6.41 5.43 -1.30
N THR A 80 7.26 4.98 -2.22
CA THR A 80 7.69 5.82 -3.35
C THR A 80 6.58 6.00 -4.38
N ARG A 81 6.67 7.04 -5.18
CA ARG A 81 5.71 7.30 -6.27
C ARG A 81 5.65 6.15 -7.27
N GLY A 82 6.77 5.50 -7.57
CA GLY A 82 6.81 4.32 -8.43
C GLY A 82 6.10 3.10 -7.81
N GLN A 83 6.32 2.84 -6.51
CA GLN A 83 5.61 1.77 -5.79
C GLN A 83 4.10 2.04 -5.75
N MET A 84 3.70 3.29 -5.48
CA MET A 84 2.29 3.69 -5.48
C MET A 84 1.65 3.49 -6.86
N ALA A 85 2.36 3.78 -7.96
CA ALA A 85 1.86 3.50 -9.30
C ALA A 85 1.58 2.02 -9.51
N ALA A 86 2.51 1.16 -9.07
CA ALA A 86 2.33 -0.28 -9.17
C ALA A 86 1.13 -0.77 -8.33
N PHE A 87 0.90 -0.22 -7.14
CA PHE A 87 -0.27 -0.56 -6.31
C PHE A 87 -1.58 -0.15 -7.00
N LEU A 88 -1.69 1.09 -7.48
CA LEU A 88 -2.91 1.60 -8.12
C LEU A 88 -3.20 0.88 -9.45
N VAL A 89 -2.19 0.60 -10.27
CA VAL A 89 -2.35 -0.17 -11.51
C VAL A 89 -2.90 -1.57 -11.25
N ARG A 90 -2.37 -2.26 -10.23
CA ARG A 90 -2.86 -3.60 -9.85
C ARG A 90 -4.27 -3.52 -9.27
N ALA A 91 -4.52 -2.60 -8.35
CA ALA A 91 -5.83 -2.44 -7.72
C ALA A 91 -6.95 -2.09 -8.71
N LEU A 92 -6.64 -1.31 -9.75
CA LEU A 92 -7.60 -0.88 -10.77
C LEU A 92 -7.60 -1.79 -12.02
N GLY A 93 -6.71 -2.78 -12.09
CA GLY A 93 -6.59 -3.66 -13.25
C GLY A 93 -6.21 -2.93 -14.55
N LEU A 94 -5.40 -1.87 -14.47
CA LEU A 94 -5.02 -1.09 -15.65
C LEU A 94 -4.06 -1.88 -16.54
N THR A 95 -4.43 -2.04 -17.81
CA THR A 95 -3.63 -2.82 -18.77
C THR A 95 -3.02 -1.99 -19.89
N ASP A 96 -3.62 -0.84 -20.21
CA ASP A 96 -3.22 0.00 -21.35
C ASP A 96 -2.10 0.98 -20.96
N PRO A 97 -0.85 0.80 -21.47
CA PRO A 97 0.24 1.76 -21.24
C PRO A 97 0.14 3.00 -22.14
N GLY A 98 -0.85 3.08 -23.02
CA GLY A 98 -0.96 4.15 -24.00
C GLY A 98 0.23 4.14 -24.96
N PRO A 99 0.76 5.32 -25.36
CA PRO A 99 1.92 5.39 -26.24
C PRO A 99 3.23 4.96 -25.54
N GLY A 100 3.24 4.88 -24.20
CA GLY A 100 4.45 4.70 -23.39
C GLY A 100 5.34 5.95 -23.35
N ASP A 101 6.36 5.93 -22.48
CA ASP A 101 7.39 6.97 -22.36
C ASP A 101 6.77 8.38 -22.14
N LEU A 102 5.82 8.45 -21.20
CA LEU A 102 5.09 9.69 -20.90
C LEU A 102 5.88 10.66 -20.01
N PHE A 103 6.95 10.18 -19.37
CA PHE A 103 7.81 10.98 -18.51
C PHE A 103 9.29 10.71 -18.79
N ILE A 104 10.11 11.75 -18.74
CA ILE A 104 11.52 11.67 -19.16
C ILE A 104 12.45 11.06 -18.10
N ASP A 105 11.94 10.70 -16.92
CA ASP A 105 12.74 10.32 -15.75
C ASP A 105 12.34 8.97 -15.12
N ASP A 106 11.52 8.15 -15.80
CA ASP A 106 11.14 6.82 -15.31
C ASP A 106 11.74 5.64 -16.09
N ASP A 107 12.48 5.88 -17.18
CA ASP A 107 13.16 4.86 -18.00
C ASP A 107 13.97 3.81 -17.22
N ASN A 108 14.62 4.23 -16.13
CA ASN A 108 15.45 3.34 -15.30
C ASN A 108 14.67 2.72 -14.13
N SER A 109 13.39 3.05 -13.99
CA SER A 109 12.53 2.55 -12.93
C SER A 109 11.97 1.19 -13.28
N VAL A 110 12.02 0.26 -12.33
CA VAL A 110 11.29 -1.02 -12.43
C VAL A 110 9.76 -0.82 -12.53
N PHE A 111 9.28 0.40 -12.26
CA PHE A 111 7.86 0.77 -12.29
C PHE A 111 7.44 1.54 -13.55
N ALA A 112 8.32 1.78 -14.52
CA ALA A 112 8.03 2.55 -15.74
C ALA A 112 6.70 2.15 -16.41
N SER A 113 6.51 0.85 -16.66
CA SER A 113 5.26 0.35 -17.26
C SER A 113 4.00 0.65 -16.42
N ALA A 114 4.11 0.66 -15.09
CA ALA A 114 3.00 1.01 -14.22
C ALA A 114 2.73 2.52 -14.23
N ILE A 115 3.79 3.32 -14.30
CA ILE A 115 3.71 4.78 -14.39
C ILE A 115 2.99 5.21 -15.67
N ASP A 116 3.37 4.64 -16.82
CA ASP A 116 2.73 4.88 -18.12
C ASP A 116 1.24 4.52 -18.11
N LYS A 117 0.87 3.37 -17.53
CA LYS A 117 -0.54 2.95 -17.40
C LYS A 117 -1.35 3.90 -16.54
N LEU A 118 -0.77 4.34 -15.42
CA LEU A 118 -1.42 5.25 -14.49
C LEU A 118 -1.63 6.63 -15.12
N ALA A 119 -0.65 7.11 -15.90
CA ALA A 119 -0.73 8.37 -16.62
C ALA A 119 -1.69 8.31 -17.81
N THR A 120 -1.69 7.20 -18.55
CA THR A 120 -2.66 6.94 -19.62
C THR A 120 -4.10 6.94 -19.09
N ALA A 121 -4.32 6.40 -17.89
CA ALA A 121 -5.62 6.46 -17.23
C ALA A 121 -5.98 7.84 -16.66
N GLY A 122 -5.08 8.84 -16.77
CA GLY A 122 -5.30 10.19 -16.27
C GLY A 122 -5.26 10.32 -14.74
N ILE A 123 -4.71 9.32 -14.03
CA ILE A 123 -4.73 9.26 -12.57
C ILE A 123 -3.56 10.04 -11.95
N THR A 124 -2.46 10.18 -12.68
CA THR A 124 -1.28 10.92 -12.25
C THR A 124 -0.96 12.08 -13.18
N ALA A 125 -0.20 13.03 -12.65
CA ALA A 125 0.46 14.10 -13.38
C ALA A 125 1.94 14.17 -12.94
N GLY A 126 2.74 14.91 -13.70
CA GLY A 126 4.15 15.11 -13.38
C GLY A 126 4.40 15.88 -12.07
N CYS A 127 5.62 15.77 -11.56
CA CYS A 127 6.09 16.41 -10.32
C CYS A 127 6.68 17.82 -10.56
N ASN A 128 6.88 18.24 -11.81
CA ASN A 128 7.57 19.49 -12.17
C ASN A 128 6.68 20.46 -12.96
N PRO A 129 5.64 21.03 -12.33
CA PRO A 129 4.80 22.03 -12.98
C PRO A 129 5.62 23.28 -13.39
N PRO A 130 5.21 23.97 -14.47
CA PRO A 130 4.05 23.67 -15.31
C PRO A 130 4.32 22.62 -16.39
N VAL A 131 5.57 22.19 -16.58
CA VAL A 131 5.96 21.30 -17.68
C VAL A 131 5.37 19.90 -17.49
N ASN A 132 5.41 19.36 -16.27
CA ASN A 132 4.83 18.06 -15.90
C ASN A 132 5.32 16.87 -16.76
N ASP A 133 6.56 16.92 -17.25
CA ASP A 133 7.20 15.86 -18.03
C ASP A 133 8.08 14.93 -17.19
N ARG A 134 8.15 15.12 -15.86
CA ARG A 134 8.84 14.22 -14.92
C ARG A 134 7.85 13.56 -13.96
N TYR A 135 8.00 12.27 -13.70
CA TYR A 135 7.21 11.52 -12.73
C TYR A 135 7.81 11.54 -11.32
N CYS A 136 9.14 11.62 -11.18
CA CYS A 136 9.86 11.48 -9.91
C CYS A 136 9.59 10.13 -9.20
N PRO A 137 9.94 8.97 -9.79
CA PRO A 137 9.54 7.64 -9.29
C PRO A 137 10.09 7.28 -7.89
N ASP A 138 11.25 7.80 -7.53
CA ASP A 138 11.94 7.48 -6.27
C ASP A 138 11.55 8.41 -5.11
N GLU A 139 10.79 9.47 -5.38
CA GLU A 139 10.30 10.36 -4.33
C GLU A 139 9.16 9.72 -3.54
N ASN A 140 9.09 10.01 -2.24
CA ASN A 140 8.00 9.55 -1.38
C ASN A 140 6.68 10.23 -1.73
N VAL A 141 5.58 9.47 -1.71
CA VAL A 141 4.24 10.01 -1.89
C VAL A 141 3.79 10.75 -0.64
N THR A 142 3.38 12.00 -0.80
CA THR A 142 2.71 12.76 0.28
C THR A 142 1.23 12.37 0.37
N ARG A 143 0.61 12.60 1.54
CA ARG A 143 -0.83 12.37 1.73
C ARG A 143 -1.70 13.17 0.74
N GLY A 144 -1.29 14.40 0.41
CA GLY A 144 -1.97 15.23 -0.58
C GLY A 144 -1.88 14.66 -2.01
N GLN A 145 -0.71 14.15 -2.40
CA GLN A 145 -0.55 13.46 -3.69
C GLN A 145 -1.38 12.17 -3.74
N MET A 146 -1.39 11.38 -2.65
CA MET A 146 -2.25 10.20 -2.55
C MET A 146 -3.73 10.56 -2.70
N ALA A 147 -4.20 11.64 -2.07
CA ALA A 147 -5.55 12.12 -2.24
C ALA A 147 -5.85 12.49 -3.69
N ALA A 148 -4.93 13.19 -4.36
CA ALA A 148 -5.08 13.54 -5.76
C ALA A 148 -5.15 12.31 -6.69
N PHE A 149 -4.36 11.26 -6.42
CA PHE A 149 -4.45 10.00 -7.16
C PHE A 149 -5.81 9.32 -6.95
N LEU A 150 -6.25 9.15 -5.69
CA LEU A 150 -7.51 8.48 -5.38
C LEU A 150 -8.73 9.24 -5.93
N VAL A 151 -8.73 10.57 -5.85
CA VAL A 151 -9.79 11.40 -6.43
C VAL A 151 -9.91 11.20 -7.93
N ARG A 152 -8.79 11.17 -8.66
CA ARG A 152 -8.81 10.92 -10.11
C ARG A 152 -9.21 9.47 -10.43
N ALA A 153 -8.66 8.50 -9.71
CA ALA A 153 -8.96 7.08 -9.89
C ALA A 153 -10.45 6.75 -9.67
N LEU A 154 -11.07 7.40 -8.68
CA LEU A 154 -12.47 7.16 -8.30
C LEU A 154 -13.44 8.15 -8.97
N GLY A 155 -12.95 9.11 -9.76
CA GLY A 155 -13.78 10.13 -10.42
C GLY A 155 -14.55 11.03 -9.45
N LEU A 156 -13.98 11.34 -8.27
CA LEU A 156 -14.66 12.14 -7.26
C LEU A 156 -14.71 13.62 -7.67
N THR A 157 -15.91 14.17 -7.77
CA THR A 157 -16.13 15.56 -8.21
C THR A 157 -16.62 16.48 -7.11
N ASP A 158 -17.28 15.95 -6.09
CA ASP A 158 -17.94 16.72 -5.04
C ASP A 158 -16.96 17.09 -3.90
N PRO A 159 -16.60 18.38 -3.73
CA PRO A 159 -15.77 18.84 -2.62
C PRO A 159 -16.56 18.99 -1.30
N GLY A 160 -17.86 18.72 -1.29
CA GLY A 160 -18.73 18.98 -0.16
C GLY A 160 -18.82 20.49 0.13
N ALA A 161 -18.71 20.85 1.41
CA ALA A 161 -18.68 22.26 1.82
C ALA A 161 -17.36 22.97 1.47
N GLY A 162 -16.31 22.22 1.11
CA GLY A 162 -14.95 22.73 0.97
C GLY A 162 -14.31 23.15 2.30
N ASN A 163 -12.97 23.27 2.31
CA ASN A 163 -12.17 23.63 3.48
C ASN A 163 -12.57 22.83 4.73
N LEU A 164 -12.56 21.50 4.60
CA LEU A 164 -12.91 20.60 5.69
C LEU A 164 -11.78 20.50 6.73
N PHE A 165 -10.57 20.94 6.38
CA PHE A 165 -9.36 20.87 7.20
C PHE A 165 -8.58 22.19 7.16
N ILE A 166 -8.46 22.84 8.31
CA ILE A 166 -7.75 24.13 8.42
C ILE A 166 -6.25 23.99 8.09
N ASP A 167 -5.66 22.81 8.29
CA ASP A 167 -4.24 22.57 8.07
C ASP A 167 -3.86 22.28 6.60
N ASP A 168 -4.82 22.24 5.67
CA ASP A 168 -4.55 22.04 4.24
C ASP A 168 -4.67 23.29 3.36
N ASP A 169 -5.06 24.44 3.93
CA ASP A 169 -5.33 25.70 3.20
C ASP A 169 -4.17 26.19 2.30
N ASN A 170 -2.93 25.82 2.62
CA ASN A 170 -1.73 26.19 1.84
C ASN A 170 -1.30 25.10 0.83
N SER A 171 -2.06 24.01 0.73
CA SER A 171 -1.74 22.86 -0.12
C SER A 171 -2.39 22.99 -1.49
N VAL A 172 -1.61 22.74 -2.54
CA VAL A 172 -2.15 22.58 -3.91
C VAL A 172 -3.12 21.39 -4.03
N PHE A 173 -3.19 20.52 -3.02
CA PHE A 173 -4.06 19.36 -2.97
C PHE A 173 -5.33 19.55 -2.13
N ALA A 174 -5.58 20.72 -1.53
CA ALA A 174 -6.72 20.96 -0.64
C ALA A 174 -8.06 20.47 -1.24
N SER A 175 -8.35 20.84 -2.48
CA SER A 175 -9.57 20.38 -3.17
C SER A 175 -9.66 18.85 -3.31
N SER A 176 -8.52 18.16 -3.47
CA SER A 176 -8.53 16.68 -3.54
C SER A 176 -8.73 16.06 -2.16
N ILE A 177 -8.18 16.68 -1.12
CA ILE A 177 -8.37 16.26 0.27
C ILE A 177 -9.84 16.41 0.68
N ASP A 178 -10.47 17.54 0.36
CA ASP A 178 -11.89 17.80 0.61
C ASP A 178 -12.81 16.79 -0.09
N LYS A 179 -12.56 16.49 -1.37
CA LYS A 179 -13.32 15.48 -2.13
C LYS A 179 -13.19 14.10 -1.52
N LEU A 180 -11.97 13.72 -1.12
CA LEU A 180 -11.71 12.43 -0.50
C LEU A 180 -12.39 12.29 0.87
N ALA A 181 -12.43 13.38 1.64
CA ALA A 181 -13.11 13.43 2.93
C ALA A 181 -14.63 13.41 2.78
N THR A 182 -15.16 14.15 1.82
CA THR A 182 -16.59 14.15 1.47
C THR A 182 -17.05 12.75 1.06
N ALA A 183 -16.23 11.99 0.32
CA ALA A 183 -16.48 10.59 0.00
C ALA A 183 -16.31 9.61 1.19
N GLY A 184 -15.93 10.09 2.37
CA GLY A 184 -15.76 9.29 3.59
C GLY A 184 -14.50 8.42 3.61
N ILE A 185 -13.58 8.61 2.65
CA ILE A 185 -12.36 7.80 2.50
C ILE A 185 -11.27 8.26 3.48
N THR A 186 -11.20 9.57 3.77
CA THR A 186 -10.33 10.11 4.82
C THR A 186 -11.14 10.87 5.87
N ARG A 187 -10.71 10.83 7.13
CA ARG A 187 -11.38 11.48 8.26
C ARG A 187 -10.52 12.55 8.95
N GLY A 188 -9.23 12.65 8.59
CA GLY A 188 -8.27 13.48 9.34
C GLY A 188 -7.98 12.95 10.75
N CYS A 189 -7.05 13.60 11.45
CA CYS A 189 -6.63 13.20 12.80
C CYS A 189 -7.48 13.83 13.93
N ASN A 190 -8.36 14.78 13.57
CA ASN A 190 -9.35 15.41 14.44
C ASN A 190 -10.52 15.86 13.54
N PRO A 191 -11.32 14.94 12.99
CA PRO A 191 -12.46 15.34 12.16
C PRO A 191 -13.29 16.35 12.95
N PRO A 192 -13.65 17.53 12.39
CA PRO A 192 -14.75 18.29 12.97
C PRO A 192 -15.90 17.30 13.10
N THR A 193 -16.38 17.11 14.33
CA THR A 193 -17.44 16.14 14.62
C THR A 193 -18.54 16.34 13.59
N ALA A 194 -18.94 15.26 12.92
CA ALA A 194 -20.11 15.22 12.05
C ALA A 194 -21.36 15.56 12.89
N SER A 195 -21.55 16.85 13.11
CA SER A 195 -22.58 17.49 13.94
C SER A 195 -22.78 18.96 13.50
N ALA A 196 -22.40 19.30 12.28
CA ALA A 196 -22.76 20.58 11.67
C ALA A 196 -23.41 20.35 10.30
N GLN A 197 -24.38 19.44 10.26
CA GLN A 197 -25.44 19.49 9.26
C GLN A 197 -26.75 19.76 10.00
N THR A 198 -26.97 21.01 10.39
CA THR A 198 -28.31 21.60 10.43
C THR A 198 -28.24 23.12 10.48
N THR A 199 -29.03 23.75 9.61
CA THR A 199 -29.48 25.15 9.57
C THR A 199 -28.55 26.21 8.96
N GLY A 200 -29.09 26.83 7.92
CA GLY A 200 -28.58 27.99 7.19
C GLY A 200 -29.32 28.12 5.87
#